data_AF-A0A9X9XGA6-F1
#
_entry.id   AF-A0A9X9XGA6-F1
#
_cell.length_a   1.000
_cell.length_b   1.000
_cell.length_c   1.000
_cell.angle_alpha   90.00
_cell.angle_beta   90.00
_cell.angle_gamma   90.00
#
_symmetry.space_group_name_H-M   'P 1'
#
loop_
_entity.id
_entity.type
_entity.pdbx_description
1 polymer ?
#
loop_
_entity_poly.entity_id
_entity_poly.type
_entity_poly.pdbx_seq_one_letter_code
_entity_poly.pdbx_strand_id
1 'polypeptide(L)'
;MAETAVLAAVAASAVVGAGTAIYSGQQQAAAAKAQAQATAAQYEEERRAARLAAEQEEAAKRRDLGRVLSAADALRAGRGLDLGSQTGEAIRRASIDAAEGDIETIRANDNRTGRRLGLAADAALRRGGETANAAIIGSYGQAVGSLASGARQIYGMTR
;
A
#
# COMPACT_ATOMS: atom_id res chain seq x y z
N MET A 1 -19.57 -44.84 36.70
CA MET A 1 -19.23 -43.56 37.36
C MET A 1 -17.89 -43.00 36.88
N ALA A 2 -16.84 -43.82 36.71
CA ALA A 2 -15.54 -43.36 36.18
C ALA A 2 -15.58 -43.00 34.68
N GLU A 3 -16.25 -43.79 33.83
CA GLU A 3 -16.37 -43.51 32.39
C GLU A 3 -17.10 -42.20 32.06
N THR A 4 -18.14 -41.87 32.83
CA THR A 4 -18.90 -40.62 32.67
C THR A 4 -18.07 -39.39 33.05
N ALA A 5 -17.15 -39.51 34.01
CA ALA A 5 -16.23 -38.44 34.40
C ALA A 5 -15.13 -38.19 33.35
N VAL A 6 -14.62 -39.26 32.72
CA VAL A 6 -13.63 -39.17 31.64
C VAL A 6 -14.24 -38.56 30.37
N LEU A 7 -15.45 -38.99 29.99
CA LEU A 7 -16.18 -38.40 28.86
C LEU A 7 -16.49 -36.91 29.08
N ALA A 8 -16.90 -36.52 30.29
CA ALA A 8 -17.15 -35.12 30.63
C ALA A 8 -15.87 -34.28 30.64
N ALA A 9 -14.75 -34.82 31.14
CA ALA A 9 -13.47 -34.13 31.16
C ALA A 9 -12.88 -33.93 29.75
N VAL A 10 -13.01 -34.91 28.86
CA VAL A 10 -12.55 -34.79 27.47
C VAL A 10 -13.49 -33.90 26.64
N ALA A 11 -14.80 -33.95 26.89
CA ALA A 11 -15.73 -32.99 26.28
C ALA A 11 -15.45 -31.56 26.74
N ALA A 12 -15.17 -31.34 28.02
CA ALA A 12 -14.81 -30.03 28.56
C ALA A 12 -13.48 -29.52 28.00
N SER A 13 -12.44 -30.36 27.92
CA SER A 13 -11.14 -29.95 27.35
C SER A 13 -11.21 -29.74 25.83
N ALA A 14 -12.07 -30.47 25.12
CA ALA A 14 -12.29 -30.25 23.69
C ALA A 14 -13.10 -28.96 23.41
N VAL A 15 -14.07 -28.61 24.26
CA VAL A 15 -14.80 -27.34 24.18
C VAL A 15 -13.91 -26.16 24.55
N VAL A 16 -13.08 -26.28 25.58
CA VAL A 16 -12.09 -25.25 25.97
C VAL A 16 -11.02 -25.09 24.88
N GLY A 17 -10.51 -26.20 24.34
CA GLY A 17 -9.55 -26.20 23.22
C GLY A 17 -10.12 -25.56 21.96
N ALA A 18 -11.33 -25.93 21.56
CA ALA A 18 -12.03 -25.34 20.42
C ALA A 18 -12.32 -23.84 20.62
N GLY A 19 -12.73 -23.43 21.82
CA GLY A 19 -12.95 -22.03 22.17
C GLY A 19 -11.67 -21.20 22.09
N THR A 20 -10.55 -21.71 22.60
CA THR A 20 -9.25 -21.03 22.51
C THR A 20 -8.71 -20.95 21.09
N ALA A 21 -8.94 -21.97 20.25
CA ALA A 21 -8.52 -21.97 18.84
C ALA A 21 -9.32 -20.94 18.01
N ILE A 22 -10.64 -20.87 18.18
CA ILE A 22 -11.47 -19.87 17.49
C ILE A 22 -11.10 -18.44 17.94
N TYR A 23 -10.87 -18.26 19.24
CA TYR A 23 -10.47 -16.96 19.81
C TYR A 23 -9.09 -16.50 19.30
N SER A 24 -8.11 -17.40 19.24
CA SER A 24 -6.78 -17.10 18.71
C SER A 24 -6.81 -16.80 17.21
N GLY A 25 -7.66 -17.50 16.44
CA GLY A 25 -7.90 -17.21 15.03
C GLY A 25 -8.53 -15.84 14.78
N GLN A 26 -9.46 -15.40 15.63
CA GLN A 26 -10.01 -14.04 15.55
C GLN A 26 -8.98 -12.97 15.86
N GLN A 27 -8.11 -13.16 16.87
CA GLN A 27 -7.02 -12.23 17.14
C GLN A 27 -6.02 -12.17 15.99
N GLN A 28 -5.64 -13.30 15.39
CA GLN A 28 -4.76 -13.33 14.22
C GLN A 28 -5.38 -12.62 13.02
N ALA A 29 -6.69 -12.80 12.81
CA ALA A 29 -7.42 -12.12 11.76
C ALA A 29 -7.49 -10.60 11.97
N ALA A 30 -7.71 -10.16 13.20
CA ALA A 30 -7.69 -8.74 13.57
C ALA A 30 -6.28 -8.13 13.38
N ALA A 31 -5.23 -8.85 13.81
CA ALA A 31 -3.85 -8.42 13.64
C ALA A 31 -3.45 -8.32 12.15
N ALA A 32 -3.84 -9.30 11.33
CA ALA A 32 -3.57 -9.29 9.88
C ALA A 32 -4.27 -8.11 9.18
N LYS A 33 -5.51 -7.79 9.57
CA LYS A 33 -6.22 -6.60 9.06
C LYS A 33 -5.56 -5.30 9.50
N ALA A 34 -5.19 -5.19 10.78
CA ALA A 34 -4.52 -4.00 11.31
C ALA A 34 -3.16 -3.76 10.63
N GLN A 35 -2.38 -4.82 10.44
CA GLN A 35 -1.10 -4.75 9.73
C GLN A 35 -1.29 -4.33 8.27
N ALA A 36 -2.28 -4.90 7.57
CA ALA A 36 -2.58 -4.51 6.19
C ALA A 36 -3.04 -3.05 6.07
N GLN A 37 -3.83 -2.55 7.02
CA GLN A 37 -4.21 -1.14 7.08
C GLN A 37 -3.02 -0.22 7.33
N ALA A 38 -2.12 -0.58 8.25
CA ALA A 38 -0.90 0.18 8.51
C ALA A 38 0.00 0.24 7.26
N THR A 39 0.19 -0.89 6.58
CA THR A 39 0.96 -0.95 5.33
C THR A 39 0.29 -0.13 4.22
N ALA A 40 -1.03 -0.18 4.10
CA ALA A 40 -1.77 0.65 3.13
C ALA A 40 -1.61 2.15 3.43
N ALA A 41 -1.68 2.55 4.70
CA ALA A 41 -1.46 3.92 5.13
C ALA A 41 -0.03 4.41 4.80
N GLN A 42 0.99 3.57 4.99
CA GLN A 42 2.36 3.88 4.59
C GLN A 42 2.47 4.16 3.09
N TYR A 43 1.86 3.32 2.25
CA TYR A 43 1.85 3.56 0.79
C TYR A 43 1.08 4.82 0.40
N GLU A 44 0.03 5.20 1.12
CA GLU A 44 -0.66 6.47 0.91
C GLU A 44 0.22 7.68 1.29
N GLU A 45 0.94 7.60 2.40
CA GLU A 45 1.89 8.63 2.82
C GLU A 45 3.03 8.78 1.81
N GLU A 46 3.63 7.67 1.37
CA GLU A 46 4.63 7.66 0.30
C GLU A 46 4.09 8.28 -0.99
N ARG A 47 2.82 8.00 -1.33
CA ARG A 47 2.17 8.58 -2.51
C ARG A 47 1.98 10.09 -2.36
N ARG A 48 1.63 10.58 -1.17
CA ARG A 48 1.52 12.03 -0.89
C ARG A 48 2.89 12.71 -0.95
N ALA A 49 3.92 12.07 -0.40
CA ALA A 49 5.29 12.56 -0.45
C ALA A 49 5.81 12.62 -1.90
N ALA A 50 5.56 11.59 -2.70
CA ALA A 50 5.93 11.56 -4.12
C ALA A 50 5.26 12.68 -4.91
N ARG A 51 3.96 12.93 -4.68
CA ARG A 51 3.23 14.05 -5.29
C ARG A 51 3.83 15.39 -4.92
N LEU A 52 4.11 15.60 -3.64
CA LEU A 52 4.72 16.85 -3.17
C LEU A 52 6.10 17.06 -3.79
N ALA A 53 6.90 15.99 -3.92
CA ALA A 53 8.21 16.07 -4.57
C ALA A 53 8.08 16.46 -6.06
N ALA A 54 7.12 15.87 -6.78
CA ALA A 54 6.86 16.21 -8.17
C ALA A 54 6.37 17.66 -8.34
N GLU A 55 5.50 18.15 -7.44
CA GLU A 55 5.07 19.56 -7.43
C GLU A 55 6.23 20.52 -7.19
N GLN A 56 7.13 20.18 -6.26
CA GLN A 56 8.34 20.97 -6.00
C GLN A 56 9.29 20.99 -7.20
N GLU A 57 9.45 19.86 -7.89
CA GLU A 57 10.27 19.74 -9.09
C GLU A 57 9.67 20.56 -10.25
N GLU A 58 8.36 20.47 -10.47
CA GLU A 58 7.65 21.31 -11.45
C GLU A 58 7.84 22.81 -11.14
N ALA A 59 7.67 23.21 -9.88
CA ALA A 59 7.85 24.59 -9.45
C ALA A 59 9.31 25.06 -9.59
N ALA A 60 10.30 24.19 -9.37
CA ALA A 60 11.70 24.48 -9.65
C ALA A 60 11.93 24.69 -11.15
N LYS A 61 11.38 23.82 -12.00
CA LYS A 61 11.53 23.91 -13.46
C LYS A 61 10.91 25.18 -14.03
N ARG A 62 9.72 25.57 -13.54
CA ARG A 62 9.08 26.86 -13.90
C ARG A 62 9.94 28.06 -13.50
N ARG A 63 10.57 28.03 -12.31
CA ARG A 63 11.48 29.09 -11.88
C ARG A 63 12.73 29.16 -12.75
N ASP A 64 13.30 28.02 -13.12
CA ASP A 64 14.47 27.96 -13.99
C ASP A 64 14.17 28.46 -15.40
N LEU A 65 13.00 28.11 -15.96
CA LEU A 65 12.53 28.70 -17.22
C LEU A 65 12.46 30.23 -17.12
N GLY A 66 11.87 30.77 -16.05
CA GLY A 66 11.81 32.22 -15.83
C GLY A 66 13.19 32.87 -15.77
N ARG A 67 14.17 32.23 -15.12
CA ARG A 67 15.56 32.70 -15.06
C ARG A 67 16.22 32.68 -16.43
N VAL A 68 16.05 31.60 -17.20
CA VAL A 68 16.62 31.45 -18.54
C VAL A 68 16.05 32.51 -19.48
N LEU A 69 14.72 32.71 -19.47
CA LEU A 69 14.07 33.74 -20.28
C LEU A 69 14.53 35.15 -19.87
N SER A 70 14.59 35.44 -18.57
CA SER A 70 15.07 36.73 -18.07
C SER A 70 16.52 36.99 -18.45
N ALA A 71 17.40 35.99 -18.37
CA ALA A 71 18.79 36.10 -18.78
C ALA A 71 18.93 36.29 -20.30
N ALA A 72 18.13 35.58 -21.09
CA ALA A 72 18.10 35.73 -22.54
C ALA A 72 17.64 37.14 -22.94
N ASP A 73 16.61 37.67 -22.28
CA ASP A 73 16.11 39.03 -22.49
C ASP A 73 17.15 40.08 -22.09
N ALA A 74 17.81 39.92 -20.93
CA ALA A 74 18.87 40.82 -20.48
C ALA A 74 20.08 40.83 -21.43
N LEU A 75 20.49 39.65 -21.92
CA LEU A 75 21.57 39.52 -22.91
C LEU A 75 21.22 40.18 -24.25
N ARG A 76 19.96 40.07 -24.69
CA ARG A 76 19.49 40.75 -25.91
C ARG A 76 19.45 42.25 -25.74
N ALA A 77 18.86 42.74 -24.65
CA ALA A 77 18.80 44.16 -24.34
C ALA A 77 20.22 44.77 -24.24
N GLY A 78 21.15 44.07 -23.58
CA GLY A 78 22.55 44.49 -23.49
C GLY A 78 23.30 44.50 -24.83
N ARG A 79 22.84 43.72 -25.83
CA ARG A 79 23.37 43.73 -27.21
C ARG A 79 22.63 44.69 -28.14
N GLY A 80 21.65 45.46 -27.64
CA GLY A 80 20.82 46.34 -28.45
C GLY A 80 19.91 45.60 -29.44
N LEU A 81 19.67 44.31 -29.22
CA LEU A 81 18.79 43.50 -30.05
C LEU A 81 17.34 43.65 -29.56
N ASP A 82 16.42 43.80 -30.51
CA ASP A 82 15.01 43.89 -30.20
C ASP A 82 14.50 42.56 -29.60
N LEU A 83 13.77 42.67 -28.49
CA LEU A 83 13.18 41.55 -27.76
C LEU A 83 12.13 40.82 -28.62
N GLY A 84 11.48 41.54 -29.54
CA GLY A 84 10.50 40.99 -30.49
C GLY A 84 11.09 40.41 -31.79
N SER A 85 12.41 40.27 -31.90
CA SER A 85 13.04 39.69 -33.09
C SER A 85 12.56 38.25 -33.34
N GLN A 86 12.38 37.87 -34.61
CA GLN A 86 11.92 36.52 -35.01
C GLN A 86 12.77 35.40 -34.38
N THR A 87 14.10 35.60 -34.34
CA THR A 87 15.04 34.67 -33.72
C THR A 87 14.90 34.63 -32.18
N GLY A 88 14.44 35.72 -31.56
CA GLY A 88 14.20 35.76 -30.12
C GLY A 88 12.93 35.11 -29.67
N GLU A 89 11.88 35.34 -30.43
CA GLU A 89 10.64 34.63 -30.28
C GLU A 89 10.82 33.12 -30.47
N ALA A 90 11.62 32.69 -31.47
CA ALA A 90 11.93 31.28 -31.69
C ALA A 90 12.68 30.62 -30.51
N ILE A 91 13.71 31.29 -29.96
CA ILE A 91 14.45 30.77 -28.80
C ILE A 91 13.57 30.71 -27.55
N ARG A 92 12.72 31.73 -27.34
CA ARG A 92 11.76 31.78 -26.24
C ARG A 92 10.79 30.60 -26.33
N ARG A 93 10.17 30.37 -27.48
CA ARG A 93 9.27 29.23 -27.71
C ARG A 93 9.97 27.91 -27.50
N ALA A 94 11.14 27.70 -28.10
CA ALA A 94 11.90 26.46 -27.90
C ALA A 94 12.24 26.19 -26.42
N SER A 95 12.53 27.25 -25.64
CA SER A 95 12.79 27.12 -24.20
C SER A 95 11.53 26.77 -23.41
N ILE A 96 10.38 27.35 -23.79
CA ILE A 96 9.07 27.04 -23.20
C ILE A 96 8.69 25.60 -23.53
N ASP A 97 8.74 25.21 -24.80
CA ASP A 97 8.38 23.85 -25.28
C ASP A 97 9.22 22.78 -24.58
N ALA A 98 10.54 23.01 -24.44
CA ALA A 98 11.43 22.10 -23.71
C ALA A 98 11.05 22.00 -22.22
N ALA A 99 10.76 23.12 -21.57
CA ALA A 99 10.34 23.12 -20.17
C ALA A 99 8.97 22.47 -19.97
N GLU A 100 8.04 22.65 -20.90
CA GLU A 100 6.72 22.01 -20.87
C GLU A 100 6.84 20.48 -21.05
N GLY A 101 7.67 20.00 -21.98
CA GLY A 101 7.94 18.57 -22.14
C GLY A 101 8.57 17.92 -20.90
N ASP A 102 9.47 18.64 -20.23
CA ASP A 102 10.05 18.19 -18.95
C ASP A 102 8.99 18.13 -17.84
N ILE A 103 8.13 19.15 -17.74
CA ILE A 103 7.01 19.17 -16.78
C ILE A 103 6.02 18.04 -17.05
N GLU A 104 5.70 17.77 -18.31
CA GLU A 104 4.83 16.64 -18.67
C GLU A 104 5.47 15.30 -18.25
N THR A 105 6.78 15.15 -18.44
CA THR A 105 7.52 13.97 -18.00
C THR A 105 7.48 13.80 -16.47
N ILE A 106 7.67 14.88 -15.71
CA ILE A 106 7.56 14.88 -14.24
C ILE A 106 6.16 14.41 -13.82
N ARG A 107 5.11 14.97 -14.43
CA ARG A 107 3.71 14.61 -14.16
C ARG A 107 3.40 13.16 -14.55
N ALA A 108 3.95 12.67 -15.66
CA ALA A 108 3.78 11.28 -16.08
C ALA A 108 4.44 10.31 -15.10
N ASN A 109 5.63 10.66 -14.58
CA ASN A 109 6.33 9.88 -13.58
C ASN A 109 5.60 9.87 -12.23
N ASP A 110 5.08 11.01 -11.77
CA ASP A 110 4.21 11.07 -10.58
C ASP A 110 2.97 10.18 -10.74
N ASN A 111 2.25 10.32 -11.86
CA ASN A 111 1.06 9.52 -12.11
C ASN A 111 1.35 8.01 -12.12
N ARG A 112 2.46 7.57 -12.75
CA ARG A 112 2.88 6.16 -12.72
C ARG A 112 3.19 5.69 -11.31
N THR A 113 3.93 6.49 -10.55
CA THR A 113 4.33 6.18 -9.17
C THR A 113 3.11 6.11 -8.26
N GLY A 114 2.22 7.10 -8.34
CA GLY A 114 0.98 7.16 -7.58
C GLY A 114 0.02 6.02 -7.91
N ARG A 115 -0.07 5.59 -9.18
CA ARG A 115 -0.83 4.39 -9.56
C ARG A 115 -0.20 3.12 -8.97
N ARG A 116 1.12 2.97 -9.07
CA ARG A 116 1.84 1.81 -8.52
C ARG A 116 1.63 1.69 -7.01
N LEU A 117 1.78 2.79 -6.28
CA LEU A 117 1.59 2.83 -4.82
C LEU A 117 0.13 2.58 -4.43
N GLY A 118 -0.84 3.14 -5.16
CA GLY A 118 -2.26 2.85 -4.95
C GLY A 118 -2.58 1.36 -5.13
N LEU A 119 -2.09 0.75 -6.21
CA LEU A 119 -2.25 -0.70 -6.44
C LEU A 119 -1.55 -1.54 -5.36
N ALA A 120 -0.41 -1.09 -4.84
CA ALA A 120 0.29 -1.76 -3.74
C ALA A 120 -0.50 -1.68 -2.43
N ALA A 121 -1.10 -0.54 -2.11
CA ALA A 121 -2.01 -0.38 -0.98
C ALA A 121 -3.24 -1.29 -1.09
N ASP A 122 -3.90 -1.31 -2.25
CA ASP A 122 -5.04 -2.18 -2.51
C ASP A 122 -4.69 -3.67 -2.43
N ALA A 123 -3.48 -4.04 -2.89
CA ALA A 123 -2.98 -5.40 -2.78
C ALA A 123 -2.69 -5.79 -1.33
N ALA A 124 -2.13 -4.87 -0.53
CA ALA A 124 -1.89 -5.09 0.89
C ALA A 124 -3.21 -5.32 1.65
N LEU A 125 -4.23 -4.50 1.40
CA LEU A 125 -5.57 -4.65 1.99
C LEU A 125 -6.22 -5.98 1.60
N ARG A 126 -6.16 -6.36 0.32
CA ARG A 126 -6.70 -7.65 -0.15
C ARG A 126 -6.01 -8.84 0.51
N ARG A 127 -4.67 -8.85 0.53
CA ARG A 127 -3.90 -9.90 1.22
C ARG A 127 -4.25 -9.97 2.71
N GLY A 128 -4.38 -8.83 3.39
CA GLY A 128 -4.80 -8.77 4.79
C GLY A 128 -6.18 -9.41 5.02
N GLY A 129 -7.13 -9.14 4.14
CA GLY A 129 -8.47 -9.75 4.18
C GLY A 129 -8.45 -11.26 3.93
N GLU A 130 -7.69 -11.73 2.93
CA GLU A 130 -7.52 -13.15 2.63
C GLU A 130 -6.84 -13.90 3.79
N THR A 131 -5.78 -13.32 4.36
CA THR A 131 -5.05 -13.91 5.49
C THR A 131 -5.93 -13.97 6.73
N ALA A 132 -6.74 -12.93 6.97
CA ALA A 132 -7.71 -12.91 8.05
C ALA A 132 -8.80 -13.98 7.89
N ASN A 133 -9.33 -14.16 6.67
CA ASN A 133 -10.30 -15.22 6.38
C ASN A 133 -9.67 -16.61 6.51
N ALA A 134 -8.43 -16.80 6.05
CA ALA A 134 -7.70 -18.05 6.19
C ALA A 134 -7.41 -18.40 7.67
N ALA A 135 -7.07 -17.41 8.51
CA ALA A 135 -6.87 -17.62 9.94
C ALA A 135 -8.17 -18.03 10.66
N ILE A 136 -9.30 -17.43 10.28
CA ILE A 136 -10.62 -17.82 10.80
C ILE A 136 -10.98 -19.23 10.34
N ILE A 137 -10.91 -19.53 9.05
CA ILE A 137 -11.26 -20.86 8.52
C ILE A 137 -10.31 -21.94 9.06
N GLY A 138 -9.01 -21.65 9.13
CA GLY A 138 -7.99 -22.56 9.67
C GLY A 138 -8.17 -22.84 11.15
N SER A 139 -8.53 -21.84 11.96
CA SER A 139 -8.86 -22.04 13.38
C SER A 139 -10.12 -22.86 13.57
N TYR A 140 -11.17 -22.66 12.76
CA TYR A 140 -12.34 -23.53 12.74
C TYR A 140 -11.99 -24.98 12.34
N GLY A 141 -11.17 -25.16 11.30
CA GLY A 141 -10.71 -26.49 10.86
C GLY A 141 -9.88 -27.22 11.91
N GLN A 142 -9.00 -26.51 12.63
CA GLN A 142 -8.23 -27.05 13.75
C GLN A 142 -9.11 -27.35 14.96
N ALA A 143 -10.11 -26.52 15.28
CA ALA A 143 -11.08 -26.77 16.34
C ALA A 143 -11.90 -28.03 16.08
N VAL A 144 -12.38 -28.22 14.84
CA VAL A 144 -13.11 -29.43 14.44
C VAL A 144 -12.19 -30.65 14.38
N GLY A 145 -10.97 -30.50 13.86
CA GLY A 145 -9.98 -31.56 13.79
C GLY A 145 -9.49 -32.05 15.16
N SER A 146 -9.33 -31.15 16.13
CA SER A 146 -8.96 -31.48 17.51
C SER A 146 -10.10 -32.15 18.29
N LEU A 147 -11.35 -31.74 18.05
CA LEU A 147 -12.54 -32.46 18.52
C LEU A 147 -12.61 -33.89 17.93
N ALA A 148 -12.37 -34.02 16.62
CA ALA A 148 -12.43 -35.31 15.93
C ALA A 148 -11.28 -36.27 16.32
N SER A 149 -10.05 -35.76 16.52
CA SER A 149 -8.92 -36.56 17.00
C SER A 149 -9.08 -36.96 18.46
N GLY A 150 -9.58 -36.06 19.32
CA GLY A 150 -9.94 -36.36 20.70
C GLY A 150 -11.03 -37.44 20.78
N ALA A 151 -12.07 -37.35 19.94
CA ALA A 151 -13.13 -38.35 19.86
C ALA A 151 -12.60 -39.73 19.39
N ARG A 152 -11.71 -39.77 18.38
CA ARG A 152 -11.09 -41.04 17.94
C ARG A 152 -10.17 -41.66 18.99
N GLN A 153 -9.46 -40.84 19.75
CA GLN A 153 -8.57 -41.31 20.81
C GLN A 153 -9.36 -41.94 21.97
N ILE A 154 -10.54 -41.39 22.29
CA ILE A 154 -11.49 -42.01 23.23
C ILE A 154 -12.07 -43.31 22.66
N TYR A 155 -12.56 -43.29 21.41
CA TYR A 155 -13.22 -44.44 20.79
C TYR A 155 -12.26 -45.61 20.49
N GLY A 156 -10.95 -45.33 20.35
CA GLY A 156 -9.90 -46.32 20.21
C GLY A 156 -9.43 -46.95 21.52
N MET A 157 -9.74 -46.36 22.68
CA MET A 157 -9.42 -46.93 24.01
C MET A 157 -10.54 -47.83 24.56
N THR A 158 -11.76 -47.76 24.02
CA THR A 158 -12.93 -48.57 24.44
C THR A 158 -13.12 -49.87 23.64
N ARG A 159 -12.15 -50.26 22.81
CA ARG A 159 -12.09 -51.55 22.12
C ARG A 159 -10.88 -52.34 22.59
#